data_AF-A0A673YBI0-F1
#
_entry.id   AF-A0A673YBI0-F1
#
_cell.length_a   1.000
_cell.length_b   1.000
_cell.length_c   1.000
_cell.angle_alpha   90.00
_cell.angle_beta   90.00
_cell.angle_gamma   90.00
#
_symmetry.space_group_name_H-M   'P 1'
#
loop_
_entity.id
_entity.type
_entity.pdbx_description
1 polymer ?
#
loop_
_entity_poly.entity_id
_entity_poly.type
_entity_poly.pdbx_seq_one_letter_code
_entity_poly.pdbx_strand_id
1 'polypeptide(L)'
;RDLSSLRKLDLSHDDLHDTGVKWLSAGLQNPNCKLEILRLSFCGVTEEDCNYLASALRSNPSHLRELDLSFNHPGESGLKGLCLSWCPTHINMILGIVRI
;
A
#
# COMPACT_ATOMS: atom_id res chain seq x y z
N ARG A 1 -19.56 -2.44 -1.21
CA ARG A 1 -19.44 -1.02 -0.79
C ARG A 1 -18.45 -0.38 -1.74
N ASP A 2 -18.87 0.61 -2.50
CA ASP A 2 -18.04 1.27 -3.51
C ASP A 2 -17.01 2.19 -2.83
N LEU A 3 -15.72 2.00 -3.13
CA LEU A 3 -14.61 2.81 -2.59
C LEU A 3 -14.26 3.99 -3.54
N SER A 4 -15.04 4.22 -4.60
CA SER A 4 -14.76 5.24 -5.63
C SER A 4 -14.61 6.67 -5.09
N SER A 5 -15.15 6.98 -3.90
CA SER A 5 -15.01 8.28 -3.24
C SER A 5 -13.93 8.32 -2.17
N LEU A 6 -13.41 7.17 -1.71
CA LEU A 6 -12.45 7.13 -0.61
C LEU A 6 -11.09 7.66 -1.09
N ARG A 7 -10.54 8.62 -0.35
CA ARG A 7 -9.22 9.22 -0.63
C ARG A 7 -8.17 8.87 0.41
N LYS A 8 -8.60 8.57 1.63
CA LYS A 8 -7.70 8.27 2.75
C LYS A 8 -8.27 7.08 3.51
N LEU A 9 -7.40 6.12 3.82
CA LEU A 9 -7.71 4.95 4.60
C LEU A 9 -6.58 4.74 5.60
N ASP A 10 -6.92 4.75 6.87
CA ASP A 10 -6.00 4.49 7.97
C ASP A 10 -6.54 3.28 8.71
N LEU A 11 -5.79 2.19 8.68
CA LEU A 11 -6.06 0.94 9.39
C LEU A 11 -4.94 0.64 10.38
N SER A 12 -4.13 1.65 10.72
CA SER A 12 -2.98 1.46 11.61
C SER A 12 -3.44 0.92 12.96
N HIS A 13 -2.68 -0.03 13.51
CA HIS A 13 -3.01 -0.79 14.73
C HIS A 13 -4.21 -1.75 14.60
N ASP A 14 -4.78 -1.94 13.41
CA ASP A 14 -5.69 -3.05 13.17
C ASP A 14 -4.89 -4.32 12.89
N ASP A 15 -5.21 -5.42 13.56
CA ASP A 15 -4.70 -6.75 13.21
C ASP A 15 -5.39 -7.20 11.92
N LEU A 16 -4.75 -6.94 10.79
CA LEU A 16 -5.32 -7.24 9.48
C LEU A 16 -5.32 -8.74 9.18
N HIS A 17 -4.66 -9.58 9.99
CA HIS A 17 -4.42 -11.01 9.74
C HIS A 17 -3.89 -11.28 8.31
N ASP A 18 -3.61 -12.54 7.98
CA ASP A 18 -3.03 -12.92 6.67
C ASP A 18 -3.96 -12.63 5.46
N THR A 19 -5.21 -12.24 5.70
CA THR A 19 -6.21 -12.02 4.64
C THR A 19 -6.56 -10.55 4.43
N GLY A 20 -6.45 -9.67 5.43
CA GLY A 20 -6.86 -8.28 5.32
C GLY A 20 -6.10 -7.52 4.22
N VAL A 21 -4.79 -7.72 4.13
CA VAL A 21 -3.96 -7.09 3.09
C VAL A 21 -4.28 -7.65 1.70
N LYS A 22 -4.64 -8.94 1.59
CA LYS A 22 -5.08 -9.56 0.33
C LYS A 22 -6.37 -8.91 -0.20
N TRP A 23 -7.36 -8.71 0.67
CA TRP A 23 -8.62 -8.02 0.31
C TRP A 23 -8.39 -6.55 -0.04
N LEU A 24 -7.56 -5.86 0.74
CA LEU A 24 -7.18 -4.48 0.46
C LEU A 24 -6.51 -4.35 -0.92
N SER A 25 -5.57 -5.25 -1.22
CA SER A 25 -4.87 -5.30 -2.52
C SER A 25 -5.85 -5.54 -3.68
N ALA A 26 -6.85 -6.40 -3.51
CA ALA A 26 -7.91 -6.59 -4.51
C ALA A 26 -8.74 -5.32 -4.71
N GLY A 27 -9.01 -4.56 -3.64
CA GLY A 27 -9.66 -3.24 -3.72
C GLY A 27 -8.83 -2.20 -4.47
N LEU A 28 -7.51 -2.17 -4.25
CA LEU A 28 -6.58 -1.26 -4.92
C LEU A 28 -6.46 -1.55 -6.43
N GLN A 29 -6.61 -2.81 -6.84
CA GLN A 29 -6.65 -3.21 -8.27
C GLN A 29 -7.87 -2.69 -9.02
N ASN A 30 -8.93 -2.28 -8.32
CA ASN A 30 -10.11 -1.73 -8.98
C ASN A 30 -9.74 -0.43 -9.70
N PRO A 31 -9.96 -0.31 -11.02
CA PRO A 31 -9.59 0.89 -11.80
C PRO A 31 -10.34 2.16 -11.34
N ASN A 32 -11.44 2.02 -10.61
CA ASN A 32 -12.17 3.15 -10.02
C ASN A 32 -11.67 3.52 -8.62
N CYS A 33 -10.67 2.82 -8.08
CA CYS A 33 -10.07 3.15 -6.80
C CYS A 33 -9.32 4.48 -6.90
N LYS A 34 -9.69 5.43 -6.03
CA LYS A 34 -9.12 6.78 -6.01
C LYS A 34 -8.38 7.08 -4.70
N LEU A 35 -7.93 6.03 -4.01
CA LEU A 35 -7.25 6.18 -2.73
C LEU A 35 -5.91 6.90 -2.95
N GLU A 36 -5.66 7.94 -2.15
CA GLU A 36 -4.45 8.78 -2.19
C GLU A 36 -3.53 8.51 -1.00
N ILE A 37 -4.09 8.13 0.15
CA ILE A 37 -3.35 7.84 1.38
C ILE A 37 -3.79 6.50 1.95
N LEU A 38 -2.84 5.62 2.20
CA LEU A 38 -3.05 4.34 2.87
C LEU A 38 -2.06 4.20 4.03
N ARG A 39 -2.57 3.96 5.24
CA ARG A 39 -1.74 3.66 6.40
C ARG A 39 -2.07 2.32 6.99
N LEU A 40 -1.04 1.50 7.17
CA LEU A 40 -1.10 0.14 7.68
C LEU A 40 -0.04 -0.03 8.78
N SER A 41 0.26 1.03 9.54
CA SER A 41 1.31 0.96 10.55
C SER A 41 0.91 -0.02 11.66
N PHE A 42 1.84 -0.86 12.11
CA PHE A 42 1.58 -1.84 13.17
C PHE A 42 0.41 -2.81 12.84
N CYS A 43 0.31 -3.27 11.60
CA CYS A 43 -0.75 -4.18 11.14
C CYS A 43 -0.29 -5.63 10.93
N GLY A 44 0.97 -5.94 11.25
CA GLY A 44 1.55 -7.26 10.99
C GLY A 44 1.86 -7.53 9.52
N VAL A 45 2.02 -6.48 8.69
CA VAL A 45 2.29 -6.63 7.24
C VAL A 45 3.61 -7.38 7.02
N THR A 46 3.53 -8.45 6.24
CA THR A 46 4.68 -9.31 5.89
C THR A 46 5.27 -8.98 4.52
N GLU A 47 6.36 -9.65 4.16
CA GLU A 47 6.93 -9.61 2.81
C GLU A 47 5.97 -10.14 1.74
N GLU A 48 5.21 -11.20 2.03
CA GLU A 48 4.19 -11.74 1.11
C GLU A 48 3.09 -10.71 0.84
N ASP A 49 2.63 -10.03 1.89
CA ASP A 49 1.64 -8.95 1.80
C ASP A 49 2.11 -7.78 0.93
N CYS A 50 3.39 -7.41 1.05
CA CYS A 50 4.00 -6.39 0.21
C CYS A 50 4.01 -6.78 -1.27
N ASN A 51 4.16 -8.06 -1.59
CA ASN A 51 4.07 -8.54 -2.97
C ASN A 51 2.66 -8.40 -3.55
N TYR A 52 1.61 -8.63 -2.75
CA TYR A 52 0.23 -8.37 -3.16
C TYR A 52 -0.04 -6.87 -3.39
N LEU A 53 0.41 -6.02 -2.46
CA LEU A 53 0.30 -4.57 -2.59
C LEU A 53 1.04 -4.07 -3.84
N ALA A 54 2.27 -4.51 -4.05
CA ALA A 54 3.07 -4.17 -5.22
C ALA A 54 2.37 -4.57 -6.52
N SER A 55 1.80 -5.78 -6.58
CA SER A 55 1.03 -6.23 -7.75
C SER A 55 -0.18 -5.32 -8.01
N ALA A 56 -0.92 -4.95 -6.95
CA ALA A 56 -2.08 -4.08 -7.06
C ALA A 56 -1.73 -2.68 -7.60
N LEU A 57 -0.65 -2.09 -7.09
CA LEU A 57 -0.17 -0.77 -7.52
C LEU A 57 0.34 -0.74 -8.97
N ARG A 58 0.84 -1.87 -9.49
CA ARG A 58 1.18 -2.00 -10.92
C ARG A 58 -0.06 -2.12 -11.79
N SER A 59 -1.03 -2.93 -11.38
CA SER A 59 -2.24 -3.21 -12.17
C SER A 59 -3.16 -2.01 -12.29
N ASN A 60 -3.23 -1.20 -11.25
CA ASN A 60 -3.91 0.08 -11.26
C ASN A 60 -2.87 1.14 -10.88
N PRO A 61 -2.25 1.86 -11.85
CA PRO A 61 -1.30 2.93 -11.54
C PRO A 61 -2.02 3.98 -10.71
N SER A 62 -1.88 3.82 -9.40
CA SER A 62 -2.89 4.30 -8.47
C SER A 62 -2.76 5.80 -8.26
N HIS A 63 -3.83 6.41 -7.76
CA HIS A 63 -3.79 7.76 -7.22
C HIS A 63 -3.01 7.85 -5.89
N LEU A 64 -2.45 6.73 -5.40
CA LEU A 64 -1.78 6.67 -4.12
C LEU A 64 -0.52 7.54 -4.14
N ARG A 65 -0.41 8.38 -3.12
CA ARG A 65 0.67 9.35 -2.90
C ARG A 65 1.41 9.07 -1.60
N GLU A 66 0.78 8.36 -0.68
CA GLU A 66 1.33 7.99 0.62
C GLU A 66 0.94 6.55 0.97
N LEU A 67 1.96 5.75 1.32
CA LEU A 67 1.82 4.42 1.90
C LEU A 67 2.67 4.35 3.16
N ASP A 68 2.03 4.22 4.32
CA ASP A 68 2.71 4.04 5.60
C ASP A 68 2.67 2.57 6.01
N LEU A 69 3.86 1.96 6.13
CA LEU A 69 4.07 0.59 6.58
C LEU A 69 4.92 0.54 7.87
N SER A 70 5.02 1.64 8.62
CA SER A 70 5.89 1.70 9.81
C SER A 70 5.55 0.59 10.80
N PHE A 71 6.56 0.10 11.52
CA PHE A 71 6.37 -0.94 12.54
C PHE A 71 5.74 -2.23 11.98
N ASN A 72 6.11 -2.61 10.75
CA ASN A 72 5.80 -3.91 10.15
C ASN A 72 7.08 -4.64 9.70
N HIS A 73 6.93 -5.78 9.03
CA HIS A 73 8.03 -6.62 8.55
C HIS A 73 7.95 -6.82 7.02
N PRO A 74 8.06 -5.74 6.22
CA PRO A 74 7.86 -5.81 4.75
C PRO A 74 8.94 -6.59 4.01
N GLY A 75 10.07 -6.91 4.66
CA GLY A 75 11.20 -7.61 4.05
C GLY A 75 11.90 -6.82 2.93
N GLU A 76 13.14 -7.18 2.61
CA GLU A 76 13.88 -6.49 1.55
C GLU A 76 13.22 -6.69 0.18
N SER A 77 12.70 -7.89 -0.08
CA SER A 77 12.12 -8.21 -1.38
C SER A 77 10.77 -7.49 -1.58
N GLY A 78 9.96 -7.39 -0.51
CA GLY A 78 8.70 -6.67 -0.52
C GLY A 78 8.89 -5.17 -0.72
N LEU A 79 9.86 -4.56 -0.02
CA LEU A 79 10.22 -3.14 -0.23
C LEU A 79 10.71 -2.89 -1.67
N LYS A 80 11.54 -3.78 -2.21
CA LYS A 80 11.98 -3.69 -3.61
C LYS A 80 10.81 -3.81 -4.57
N GLY A 81 9.88 -4.72 -4.32
CA GLY A 81 8.66 -4.89 -5.10
C GLY A 81 7.80 -3.63 -5.11
N LEU A 82 7.59 -3.01 -3.94
CA LEU A 82 6.85 -1.75 -3.81
C LEU A 82 7.55 -0.60 -4.54
N CYS A 83 8.88 -0.49 -4.40
CA CYS A 83 9.68 0.54 -5.08
C CYS A 83 9.59 0.42 -6.61
N LEU A 84 9.61 -0.79 -7.17
CA LEU A 84 9.48 -1.01 -8.62
C LEU A 84 8.06 -0.80 -9.15
N SER A 85 7.06 -0.90 -8.26
CA SER A 85 5.65 -0.78 -8.60
C SER A 85 5.14 0.65 -8.54
N TRP A 86 5.85 1.52 -7.84
CA TRP A 86 5.50 2.92 -7.69
C TRP A 86 6.19 3.77 -8.76
N CYS A 87 5.42 4.27 -9.73
CA CYS A 87 5.97 5.10 -10.80
C CYS A 87 6.55 6.44 -10.26
N PRO A 88 7.73 6.87 -10.74
CA PRO A 88 8.48 8.01 -10.20
C PRO A 88 7.97 9.40 -10.63
N THR A 89 6.69 9.56 -10.98
CA THR A 89 6.15 10.86 -11.45
C THR A 89 5.95 11.90 -10.35
N HIS A 90 6.24 11.60 -9.08
CA HIS A 90 6.23 12.57 -7.99
C HIS A 90 7.58 12.66 -7.28
N ILE A 91 8.15 13.86 -7.35
CA ILE A 91 9.48 14.35 -6.93
C ILE A 91 9.88 14.10 -5.47
N ASN A 92 9.05 13.46 -4.64
CA ASN A 92 9.33 13.26 -3.20
C ASN A 92 10.04 11.94 -2.87
N MET A 93 10.76 11.36 -3.84
CA MET A 93 11.47 10.08 -3.69
C MET A 93 12.77 10.18 -2.88
N ILE A 94 13.08 11.30 -2.20
CA ILE A 94 14.39 11.45 -1.56
C ILE A 94 14.43 11.27 -0.03
N LEU A 95 13.37 11.42 0.78
CA LEU A 95 13.56 11.22 2.25
C LEU A 95 12.30 11.10 3.15
N GLY A 96 11.09 10.96 2.59
CA GLY A 96 9.89 11.40 3.35
C GLY A 96 8.86 10.38 3.83
N ILE A 97 8.43 9.41 3.02
CA ILE A 97 7.15 8.71 3.27
C ILE A 97 7.17 7.25 2.74
N VAL A 98 8.22 6.52 3.07
CA VAL A 98 8.05 5.16 3.57
C VAL A 98 8.57 5.27 4.99
N ARG A 99 7.70 5.58 5.96
CA ARG A 99 8.12 5.44 7.35
C ARG A 99 8.26 3.93 7.57
N ILE A 100 9.50 3.48 7.69
CA ILE A 100 9.86 2.14 8.19
C ILE A 100 9.95 2.26 9.70
#